data_AF-A0AA39J7V7-F1
#
_entry.id   AF-A0AA39J7V7-F1
#
_cell.length_a   1.000
_cell.length_b   1.000
_cell.length_c   1.000
_cell.angle_alpha   90.00
_cell.angle_beta   90.00
_cell.angle_gamma   90.00
#
_symmetry.space_group_name_H-M   'P 1'
#
loop_
_entity.id
_entity.type
_entity.pdbx_description
1 polymer ?
#
loop_
_entity_poly.entity_id
_entity_poly.type
_entity_poly.pdbx_seq_one_letter_code
_entity_poly.pdbx_strand_id
1 'polypeptide(L)'
;MCKDRKTARAQLKEREERARLAGQVYYDPRTLTAWYRMHDSAVEFAAYHVLEIFKGPKHSLMATHVAYFEFDQNPASPNDASTVVLKNVVAFDRKKLEKMVSMSPAKIDIHERSIKSGYMVLFFADAKNGSMCTEMHQTPAQDWIKPVDQWMLFFKLKVNGGLKT
;
A
#
# COMPACT_ATOMS: atom_id res chain seq x y z
N MET A 1 26.34 -10.45 2.67
CA MET A 1 25.21 -9.89 1.89
C MET A 1 24.34 -11.05 1.41
N CYS A 2 23.08 -11.19 1.84
CA CYS A 2 22.20 -12.33 1.52
C CYS A 2 22.07 -12.56 0.01
N LYS A 3 22.07 -13.82 -0.46
CA LYS A 3 21.92 -14.19 -1.88
C LYS A 3 20.68 -13.53 -2.51
N ASP A 4 19.59 -13.48 -1.76
CA ASP A 4 18.31 -12.90 -2.22
C ASP A 4 18.40 -11.40 -2.50
N ARG A 5 19.19 -10.64 -1.72
CA ARG A 5 19.41 -9.21 -1.96
C ARG A 5 20.20 -8.97 -3.25
N LYS A 6 21.16 -9.83 -3.58
CA LYS A 6 21.89 -9.75 -4.84
C LYS A 6 20.97 -10.06 -6.03
N THR A 7 20.15 -11.10 -5.92
CA THR A 7 19.17 -11.48 -6.95
C THR A 7 18.13 -10.38 -7.17
N ALA A 8 17.55 -9.82 -6.11
CA ALA A 8 16.58 -8.75 -6.22
C ALA A 8 17.17 -7.49 -6.90
N ARG A 9 18.41 -7.13 -6.55
CA ARG A 9 19.11 -5.99 -7.18
C ARG A 9 19.39 -6.24 -8.65
N ALA A 10 19.77 -7.46 -9.03
CA ALA A 10 19.98 -7.84 -10.43
C ALA A 10 18.66 -7.75 -11.23
N GLN A 11 17.56 -8.26 -10.68
CA GLN A 11 16.23 -8.18 -11.31
C GLN A 11 15.76 -6.73 -11.50
N LEU A 12 16.03 -5.83 -10.54
CA LEU A 12 15.70 -4.41 -10.69
C LEU A 12 16.49 -3.76 -11.83
N LYS A 13 17.81 -4.00 -11.89
CA LYS A 13 18.66 -3.50 -12.98
C LYS A 13 18.20 -4.01 -14.35
N GLU A 14 17.81 -5.29 -14.43
CA GLU A 14 17.32 -5.88 -15.67
C GLU A 14 15.99 -5.25 -16.13
N ARG A 15 15.10 -4.89 -15.20
CA ARG A 15 13.85 -4.18 -15.52
C ARG A 15 14.12 -2.75 -15.97
N GLU A 16 15.03 -2.05 -15.29
CA GLU A 16 15.47 -0.70 -15.66
C GLU A 16 16.07 -0.69 -17.07
N GLU A 17 16.96 -1.63 -17.36
CA GLU A 17 17.58 -1.77 -18.68
C GLU A 17 16.57 -2.13 -19.76
N ARG A 18 15.61 -3.02 -19.47
CA ARG A 18 14.51 -3.33 -20.40
C ARG A 18 13.65 -2.10 -20.71
N ALA A 19 13.30 -1.31 -19.69
CA ALA A 19 12.54 -0.08 -19.88
C ALA A 19 13.35 0.93 -20.73
N ARG A 20 14.65 1.07 -20.45
CA ARG A 20 15.57 1.92 -21.22
C ARG A 20 15.62 1.50 -22.70
N LEU A 21 15.80 0.22 -22.98
CA LEU A 21 15.84 -0.32 -24.35
C LEU A 21 14.49 -0.16 -25.08
N ALA A 22 13.38 -0.22 -24.36
CA ALA A 22 12.04 -0.02 -24.91
C ALA A 22 11.62 1.46 -25.03
N GLY A 23 12.47 2.41 -24.62
CA GLY A 23 12.12 3.84 -24.57
C GLY A 23 10.99 4.16 -23.57
N GLN A 24 10.81 3.32 -22.56
CA GLN A 24 9.77 3.46 -21.53
C GLN A 24 10.34 4.06 -20.24
N VAL A 25 9.50 4.80 -19.54
CA VAL A 25 9.84 5.32 -18.21
C VAL A 25 9.91 4.16 -17.21
N TYR A 26 11.02 4.08 -16.48
CA TYR A 26 11.19 3.10 -15.41
C TYR A 26 10.73 3.66 -14.06
N TYR A 27 9.72 3.03 -13.49
CA TYR A 27 9.23 3.32 -12.15
C TYR A 27 9.81 2.31 -11.16
N ASP A 28 10.75 2.76 -10.33
CA ASP A 28 11.39 1.93 -9.30
C ASP A 28 10.41 1.70 -8.14
N PRO A 29 10.09 0.44 -7.81
CA PRO A 29 9.26 0.13 -6.65
C PRO A 29 9.79 0.66 -5.32
N ARG A 30 11.11 0.91 -5.22
CA ARG A 30 11.74 1.48 -4.02
C ARG A 30 11.36 2.94 -3.78
N THR A 31 10.87 3.64 -4.80
CA THR A 31 10.37 5.00 -4.67
C THR A 31 9.18 5.07 -3.71
N LEU A 32 8.27 4.09 -3.78
CA LEU A 32 7.13 3.99 -2.85
C LEU A 32 7.58 3.65 -1.43
N THR A 33 8.56 2.75 -1.26
CA THR A 33 9.18 2.49 0.06
C THR A 33 9.88 3.73 0.63
N ALA A 34 10.56 4.51 -0.21
CA ALA A 34 11.19 5.76 0.22
C ALA A 34 10.14 6.79 0.64
N TRP A 35 9.04 6.92 -0.11
CA TRP A 35 7.91 7.77 0.27
C TRP A 35 7.31 7.35 1.60
N TYR A 36 7.09 6.04 1.81
CA TYR A 36 6.60 5.51 3.08
C TYR A 36 7.49 5.95 4.26
N ARG A 37 8.82 5.82 4.13
CA ARG A 37 9.75 6.21 5.19
C ARG A 37 9.75 7.71 5.50
N MET A 38 9.37 8.55 4.56
CA MET A 38 9.22 9.99 4.77
C MET A 38 7.92 10.35 5.51
N HIS A 39 6.94 9.44 5.56
CA HIS A 39 5.57 9.68 6.04
C HIS A 39 5.09 8.58 7.01
N ASP A 40 6.01 7.93 7.72
CA ASP A 40 5.75 6.72 8.52
C ASP A 40 4.55 6.87 9.48
N SER A 41 4.51 7.98 10.21
CA SER A 41 3.51 8.29 11.22
C SER A 41 2.12 8.50 10.61
N ALA A 42 2.05 9.15 9.44
CA ALA A 42 0.80 9.38 8.73
C ALA A 42 0.27 8.10 8.07
N VAL A 43 1.17 7.27 7.54
CA VAL A 43 0.83 5.96 6.97
C VAL A 43 0.29 5.03 8.03
N GLU A 44 0.92 4.97 9.20
CA GLU A 44 0.46 4.15 10.32
C GLU A 44 -0.98 4.53 10.71
N PHE A 45 -1.22 5.83 10.90
CA PHE A 45 -2.53 6.35 11.27
C PHE A 45 -3.60 6.00 10.22
N ALA A 46 -3.31 6.27 8.95
CA ALA A 46 -4.24 5.97 7.85
C ALA A 46 -4.52 4.46 7.71
N ALA A 47 -3.50 3.62 7.87
CA ALA A 47 -3.63 2.17 7.79
C ALA A 47 -4.51 1.60 8.90
N TYR A 48 -4.34 2.08 10.13
CA TYR A 48 -5.16 1.64 11.25
C TYR A 48 -6.63 2.05 11.03
N HIS A 49 -6.88 3.32 10.71
CA HIS A 49 -8.24 3.84 10.60
C HIS A 49 -9.01 3.29 9.41
N VAL A 50 -8.36 3.05 8.27
CA VAL A 50 -9.08 2.47 7.13
C VAL A 50 -9.58 1.05 7.43
N LEU A 51 -8.81 0.28 8.20
CA LEU A 51 -9.19 -1.06 8.63
C LEU A 51 -10.21 -1.02 9.77
N GLU A 52 -10.12 -0.03 10.66
CA GLU A 52 -11.12 0.24 11.70
C GLU A 52 -12.48 0.60 11.09
N ILE A 53 -12.53 1.50 10.10
CA ILE A 53 -13.78 1.86 9.42
C ILE A 53 -14.46 0.64 8.81
N PHE A 54 -13.66 -0.30 8.29
CA PHE A 54 -14.17 -1.49 7.63
C PHE A 54 -14.76 -2.53 8.60
N LYS A 55 -14.12 -2.81 9.74
CA LYS A 55 -14.50 -3.93 10.65
C LYS A 55 -14.66 -3.54 12.12
N GLY A 56 -14.42 -2.29 12.47
CA GLY A 56 -14.37 -1.77 13.84
C GLY A 56 -13.01 -2.00 14.53
N PRO A 57 -12.73 -1.26 15.63
CA PRO A 57 -11.42 -1.20 16.28
C PRO A 57 -10.91 -2.53 16.84
N LYS A 58 -11.83 -3.46 17.13
CA LYS A 58 -11.51 -4.79 17.68
C LYS A 58 -11.12 -5.80 16.61
N HIS A 59 -11.33 -5.48 15.33
CA HIS A 59 -11.16 -6.39 14.20
C HIS A 59 -10.32 -5.77 13.07
N SER A 60 -9.75 -4.58 13.26
CA SER A 60 -8.90 -3.88 12.29
C SER A 60 -7.68 -4.70 11.85
N LEU A 61 -7.25 -5.66 12.67
CA LEU A 61 -6.07 -6.51 12.43
C LEU A 61 -6.39 -7.83 11.73
N MET A 62 -7.65 -8.05 11.33
CA MET A 62 -8.05 -9.33 10.77
C MET A 62 -7.46 -9.57 9.39
N ALA A 63 -6.88 -10.78 9.19
CA ALA A 63 -6.19 -11.26 7.99
C ALA A 63 -6.97 -11.24 6.67
N THR A 64 -8.23 -10.84 6.68
CA THR A 64 -9.08 -10.80 5.47
C THR A 64 -8.84 -9.55 4.64
N HIS A 65 -8.47 -8.43 5.28
CA HIS A 65 -8.30 -7.15 4.60
C HIS A 65 -6.95 -6.52 4.93
N VAL A 66 -6.44 -5.74 3.99
CA VAL A 66 -5.17 -5.02 4.07
C VAL A 66 -5.40 -3.57 3.70
N ALA A 67 -4.55 -2.67 4.21
CA ALA A 67 -4.58 -1.27 3.80
C ALA A 67 -3.89 -1.15 2.44
N TYR A 68 -4.63 -0.67 1.45
CA TYR A 68 -4.15 -0.44 0.09
C TYR A 68 -4.05 1.06 -0.15
N PHE A 69 -2.83 1.53 -0.36
CA PHE A 69 -2.47 2.90 -0.65
C PHE A 69 -2.25 3.05 -2.15
N GLU A 70 -3.04 3.93 -2.76
CA GLU A 70 -2.97 4.25 -4.18
C GLU A 70 -2.18 5.54 -4.39
N PHE A 71 -1.21 5.52 -5.30
CA PHE A 71 -0.33 6.64 -5.60
C PHE A 71 -0.30 6.97 -7.09
N ASP A 72 0.05 8.23 -7.37
CA ASP A 72 0.57 8.64 -8.68
C ASP A 72 2.04 9.04 -8.54
N GLN A 73 2.93 8.37 -9.28
CA GLN A 73 4.31 8.81 -9.49
C GLN A 73 4.37 9.82 -10.65
N ASN A 74 5.15 10.89 -10.49
CA ASN A 74 5.32 11.91 -11.51
C ASN A 74 6.18 11.38 -12.67
N PRO A 75 5.69 11.34 -13.93
CA PRO A 75 6.48 10.85 -15.06
C PRO A 75 7.74 11.67 -15.37
N ALA A 76 7.79 12.95 -14.98
CA ALA A 76 8.97 13.80 -15.16
C ALA A 76 10.08 13.50 -14.14
N SER A 77 9.71 12.93 -12.99
CA SER A 77 10.60 12.59 -11.88
C SER A 77 10.17 11.25 -11.26
N PRO A 78 10.15 10.15 -12.03
CA PRO A 78 9.45 8.91 -11.68
C PRO A 78 10.02 8.25 -10.42
N ASN A 79 11.27 8.53 -10.07
CA ASN A 79 11.97 7.93 -8.94
C ASN A 79 12.29 8.93 -7.82
N ASP A 80 11.69 10.13 -7.87
CA ASP A 80 11.76 11.11 -6.78
C ASP A 80 10.59 10.90 -5.83
N ALA A 81 10.90 10.33 -4.65
CA ALA A 81 9.92 10.07 -3.61
C ALA A 81 9.18 11.32 -3.14
N SER A 82 9.80 12.52 -3.18
CA SER A 82 9.16 13.76 -2.74
C SER A 82 8.01 14.22 -3.67
N THR A 83 7.96 13.68 -4.88
CA THR A 83 6.96 14.05 -5.90
C THR A 83 5.81 13.05 -6.01
N VAL A 84 5.84 11.98 -5.21
CA VAL A 84 4.79 10.96 -5.18
C VAL A 84 3.56 11.49 -4.47
N VAL A 85 2.39 11.34 -5.09
CA VAL A 85 1.12 11.85 -4.57
C VAL A 85 0.24 10.70 -4.12
N LEU A 86 -0.14 10.70 -2.83
CA LEU A 86 -1.16 9.80 -2.29
C LEU A 86 -2.53 10.19 -2.86
N LYS A 87 -3.24 9.23 -3.46
CA LYS A 87 -4.60 9.41 -3.99
C LYS A 87 -5.66 8.91 -3.06
N ASN A 88 -5.47 7.71 -2.53
CA ASN A 88 -6.50 7.03 -1.78
C ASN A 88 -5.89 6.01 -0.83
N VAL A 89 -6.62 5.72 0.25
CA VAL A 89 -6.32 4.64 1.19
C VAL A 89 -7.61 3.87 1.41
N VAL A 90 -7.62 2.59 1.05
CA VAL A 90 -8.82 1.75 1.15
C VAL A 90 -8.49 0.42 1.82
N ALA A 91 -9.45 -0.12 2.56
CA ALA A 91 -9.40 -1.50 3.01
C ALA A 91 -9.71 -2.40 1.81
N PHE A 92 -8.82 -3.34 1.50
CA PHE A 92 -8.95 -4.21 0.34
C PHE A 92 -8.86 -5.68 0.74
N ASP A 93 -9.68 -6.53 0.12
CA ASP A 93 -9.66 -7.98 0.38
C ASP A 93 -8.30 -8.58 0.00
N ARG A 94 -7.61 -9.16 0.99
CA ARG A 94 -6.25 -9.68 0.85
C ARG A 94 -6.15 -10.70 -0.27
N LYS A 95 -7.08 -11.66 -0.33
CA LYS A 95 -7.04 -12.77 -1.31
C LYS A 95 -7.28 -12.25 -2.73
N LYS A 96 -8.18 -11.27 -2.89
CA LYS A 96 -8.41 -10.61 -4.17
C LYS A 96 -7.18 -9.85 -4.61
N LEU A 97 -6.49 -9.16 -3.71
CA LEU A 97 -5.27 -8.42 -4.02
C LEU A 97 -4.13 -9.36 -4.41
N GLU A 98 -3.89 -10.42 -3.62
CA GLU A 98 -2.87 -11.44 -3.90
C GLU A 98 -3.03 -12.06 -5.29
N LYS A 99 -4.28 -12.29 -5.72
CA LYS A 99 -4.59 -12.75 -7.09
C LYS A 99 -4.33 -11.68 -8.13
N MET A 100 -4.75 -10.44 -7.88
CA MET A 100 -4.57 -9.32 -8.81
C MET A 100 -3.08 -9.07 -9.13
N VAL A 101 -2.22 -9.24 -8.13
CA VAL A 101 -0.78 -8.97 -8.25
C VAL A 101 0.05 -10.23 -8.52
N SER A 102 -0.61 -11.37 -8.76
CA SER A 102 0.01 -12.68 -8.99
C SER A 102 1.09 -13.02 -7.96
N MET A 103 0.77 -12.85 -6.67
CA MET A 103 1.73 -13.00 -5.59
C MET A 103 2.22 -14.45 -5.46
N SER A 104 3.53 -14.61 -5.24
CA SER A 104 4.10 -15.95 -5.04
C SER A 104 3.64 -16.58 -3.72
N PRO A 105 3.52 -17.92 -3.64
CA PRO A 105 3.14 -18.61 -2.40
C PRO A 105 4.03 -18.24 -1.21
N ALA A 106 5.33 -18.08 -1.44
CA ALA A 106 6.27 -17.67 -0.40
C ALA A 106 5.98 -16.28 0.17
N LYS A 107 5.54 -15.32 -0.67
CA LYS A 107 5.15 -13.99 -0.19
C LYS A 107 3.83 -14.01 0.56
N ILE A 108 2.85 -14.79 0.08
CA ILE A 108 1.57 -15.00 0.78
C ILE A 108 1.83 -15.56 2.19
N ASP A 109 2.69 -16.57 2.29
CA ASP A 109 3.08 -17.18 3.57
C ASP A 109 3.79 -16.18 4.51
N ILE A 110 4.63 -15.28 4.00
CA ILE A 110 5.19 -14.17 4.78
C ILE A 110 4.10 -13.25 5.33
N HIS A 111 3.10 -12.89 4.51
CA HIS A 111 2.00 -12.04 4.95
C HIS A 111 1.19 -12.73 6.05
N GLU A 112 0.86 -14.00 5.88
CA GLU A 112 0.09 -14.76 6.88
C GLU A 112 0.83 -14.87 8.21
N ARG A 113 2.14 -15.12 8.20
CA ARG A 113 2.94 -15.11 9.42
C ARG A 113 2.95 -13.72 10.08
N SER A 114 3.15 -12.67 9.29
CA SER A 114 3.21 -11.30 9.81
C SER A 114 1.90 -10.90 10.50
N ILE A 115 0.77 -11.24 9.88
CA ILE A 115 -0.56 -10.98 10.46
C ILE A 115 -0.75 -11.76 11.76
N LYS A 116 -0.37 -13.05 11.80
CA LYS A 116 -0.42 -13.86 13.03
C LYS A 116 0.46 -13.28 14.15
N SER A 117 1.53 -12.59 13.79
CA SER A 117 2.43 -11.90 14.71
C SER A 117 1.97 -10.48 15.09
N GLY A 118 0.77 -10.04 14.68
CA GLY A 118 0.20 -8.75 15.06
C GLY A 118 0.63 -7.57 14.19
N TYR A 119 1.15 -7.83 12.99
CA TYR A 119 1.51 -6.79 12.02
C TYR A 119 0.37 -6.54 11.02
N MET A 120 0.20 -5.28 10.64
CA MET A 120 -0.59 -4.87 9.50
C MET A 120 0.24 -5.02 8.22
N VAL A 121 -0.34 -5.63 7.19
CA VAL A 121 0.28 -5.71 5.86
C VAL A 121 -0.24 -4.54 5.04
N LEU A 122 0.68 -3.72 4.54
CA LEU A 122 0.39 -2.50 3.79
C LEU A 122 0.82 -2.67 2.34
N PHE A 123 -0.06 -2.34 1.41
CA PHE A 123 0.24 -2.36 -0.02
C PHE A 123 0.31 -0.93 -0.55
N PHE A 124 1.42 -0.59 -1.19
CA PHE A 124 1.60 0.70 -1.87
C PHE A 124 1.64 0.41 -3.36
N ALA A 125 0.76 1.05 -4.12
CA ALA A 125 0.64 0.78 -5.54
C ALA A 125 0.43 2.07 -6.34
N ASP A 126 1.18 2.20 -7.41
CA ASP A 126 0.83 3.05 -8.55
C ASP A 126 0.35 2.11 -9.66
N ALA A 127 -0.96 1.87 -9.69
CA ALA A 127 -1.59 0.95 -10.63
C ALA A 127 -1.45 1.43 -12.09
N LYS A 128 -1.40 2.76 -12.29
CA LYS A 128 -1.25 3.36 -13.62
C LYS A 128 0.11 3.04 -14.22
N ASN A 129 1.15 3.07 -13.40
CA ASN A 129 2.53 2.89 -13.85
C ASN A 129 3.12 1.50 -13.51
N GLY A 130 2.33 0.61 -12.91
CA GLY A 130 2.72 -0.77 -12.64
C GLY A 130 3.78 -0.92 -11.54
N SER A 131 3.88 0.05 -10.64
CA SER A 131 4.81 0.03 -9.50
C SER A 131 4.08 -0.39 -8.23
N MET A 132 4.69 -1.29 -7.46
CA MET A 132 4.09 -1.79 -6.24
C MET A 132 5.14 -2.26 -5.22
N CYS A 133 4.92 -1.95 -3.95
CA CYS A 133 5.65 -2.55 -2.84
C CYS A 133 4.71 -2.96 -1.70
N THR A 134 5.23 -3.79 -0.81
CA THR A 134 4.52 -4.26 0.38
C THR A 134 5.41 -4.00 1.58
N GLU A 135 4.84 -3.40 2.62
CA GLU A 135 5.50 -3.18 3.90
C GLU A 135 4.69 -3.85 5.01
N MET A 136 5.35 -4.12 6.14
CA MET A 136 4.70 -4.61 7.35
C MET A 136 4.86 -3.57 8.43
N HIS A 137 3.75 -3.20 9.05
CA HIS A 137 3.74 -2.22 10.14
C HIS A 137 3.26 -2.84 11.42
N GLN A 138 3.86 -2.46 12.55
CA GLN A 138 3.34 -2.91 13.84
C GLN A 138 1.97 -2.27 14.08
N THR A 139 1.08 -3.04 14.70
CA THR A 139 -0.13 -2.43 15.23
C THR A 139 0.27 -1.48 16.35
N PRO A 140 -0.25 -0.24 16.39
CA PRO A 140 0.00 0.65 17.51
C PRO A 140 -0.37 -0.01 18.84
N ALA A 141 0.44 0.24 19.87
CA ALA A 141 0.06 -0.06 21.24
C ALA A 141 -1.25 0.68 21.57
N GLN A 142 -2.10 0.10 22.44
CA GLN A 142 -3.47 0.55 22.73
C GLN A 142 -3.60 2.03 23.18
N ASP A 143 -2.50 2.73 23.42
CA ASP A 143 -2.44 4.05 24.05
C ASP A 143 -2.26 5.23 23.06
N TRP A 144 -2.68 5.10 21.80
CA TRP A 144 -2.59 6.25 20.89
C TRP A 144 -3.48 7.40 21.38
N ILE A 145 -2.84 8.56 21.57
CA ILE A 145 -3.51 9.87 21.64
C ILE A 145 -4.32 10.05 20.36
N LYS A 146 -5.64 9.84 20.43
CA LYS A 146 -6.57 10.23 19.35
C LYS A 146 -6.18 11.63 18.88
N PRO A 147 -5.86 11.86 17.58
CA PRO A 147 -5.67 13.22 17.11
C PRO A 147 -6.93 13.99 17.44
N VAL A 148 -6.73 15.11 18.13
CA VAL A 148 -7.78 15.99 18.63
C VAL A 148 -8.83 16.18 17.55
N ASP A 149 -10.09 15.91 17.90
CA ASP A 149 -11.28 15.75 17.05
C ASP A 149 -11.45 16.75 15.88
N GLN A 150 -10.65 16.64 14.83
CA GLN A 150 -10.84 17.39 13.58
C GLN A 150 -10.57 16.51 12.36
N TRP A 151 -11.49 15.58 12.10
CA TRP A 151 -11.60 14.93 10.80
C TRP A 151 -12.97 15.22 10.20
N MET A 152 -12.99 16.00 9.11
CA MET A 152 -14.17 16.12 8.25
C MET A 152 -14.18 14.94 7.27
N LEU A 153 -15.10 14.01 7.48
CA LEU A 153 -15.45 12.98 6.50
C LEU A 153 -16.21 13.62 5.33
N PHE A 154 -15.55 13.77 4.19
CA PHE A 154 -16.22 14.13 2.93
C PHE A 154 -16.69 12.85 2.23
N PHE A 155 -17.93 12.45 2.47
CA PHE A 155 -18.59 11.43 1.65
C PHE A 155 -19.41 12.10 0.55
N LYS A 156 -19.11 11.77 -0.71
CA LYS A 156 -19.97 12.11 -1.85
C LYS A 156 -20.87 10.91 -2.14
N LEU A 157 -22.04 10.88 -1.53
CA LEU A 157 -23.07 9.88 -1.82
C LEU A 157 -23.64 10.14 -3.21
N LYS A 158 -23.31 9.29 -4.19
CA LYS A 158 -24.04 9.25 -5.47
C LYS A 158 -25.22 8.29 -5.29
N VAL A 159 -26.36 8.85 -4.92
CA VAL A 159 -27.63 8.11 -4.93
C VAL A 159 -28.01 7.92 -6.40
N ASN A 160 -27.98 6.68 -6.90
CA ASN A 160 -28.67 6.37 -8.15
C ASN A 160 -30.17 6.39 -7.84
N GLY A 161 -30.74 7.60 -7.85
CA GLY A 161 -32.17 7.84 -7.67
C GLY A 161 -32.94 7.32 -8.88
N GLY A 162 -33.37 6.07 -8.80
CA GLY A 162 -34.38 5.48 -9.66
C GLY A 162 -35.54 4.98 -8.82
N LEU A 163 -36.20 5.88 -8.08
CA LEU A 163 -37.52 5.61 -7.53
C LEU A 163 -38.54 5.97 -8.60
N LYS A 164 -39.05 4.96 -9.31
CA LYS A 164 -40.34 5.08 -9.98
C LYS A 164 -41.41 4.92 -8.89
N THR A 165 -42.16 6.00 -8.65
CA THR A 165 -43.50 5.96 -8.05
C THR A 165 -44.44 5.14 -8.90
#